data_AF-A0A2G0QEY1-F1
#
_entry.id   AF-A0A2G0QEY1-F1
#
_cell.length_a   1.000
_cell.length_b   1.000
_cell.length_c   1.000
_cell.angle_alpha   90.00
_cell.angle_beta   90.00
_cell.angle_gamma   90.00
#
_symmetry.space_group_name_H-M   'P 1'
#
loop_
_entity.id
_entity.type
_entity.pdbx_description
1 polymer ?
#
loop_
_entity_poly.entity_id
_entity_poly.type
_entity_poly.pdbx_seq_one_letter_code
_entity_poly.pdbx_strand_id
1 'polypeptide(L)'
;MAKQFNREKWIEADQLLHYTIYQSCGNPFLGSFMNLFHPIYQHYFEEIIAAKAFRLKAHKAIVNAIINGNSQQALEGCQRLLTPNE
;
A
#
# COMPACT_ATOMS: atom_id res chain seq x y z
N MET A 1 11.28 15.52 -19.30
CA MET A 1 12.03 14.33 -18.87
C MET A 1 11.11 13.48 -18.00
N ALA A 2 10.79 12.25 -18.41
CA ALA A 2 9.97 11.35 -17.59
C ALA A 2 10.76 11.00 -16.31
N LYS A 3 10.16 11.23 -15.13
CA LYS A 3 10.79 10.82 -13.86
C LYS A 3 10.96 9.30 -13.90
N GLN A 4 12.20 8.84 -13.85
CA GLN A 4 12.53 7.42 -13.81
C GLN A 4 12.01 6.85 -12.47
N PHE A 5 11.37 5.68 -12.54
CA PHE A 5 10.85 5.01 -11.35
C PHE A 5 12.00 4.70 -10.38
N ASN A 6 11.87 5.13 -9.12
CA ASN A 6 12.83 4.82 -8.06
C ASN A 6 12.22 3.78 -7.12
N ARG A 7 12.82 2.58 -7.15
CA ARG A 7 12.37 1.40 -6.40
C ARG A 7 12.36 1.64 -4.89
N GLU A 8 13.46 2.11 -4.34
CA GLU A 8 13.65 2.30 -2.89
C GLU A 8 12.65 3.33 -2.35
N LYS A 9 12.49 4.45 -3.07
CA LYS A 9 11.51 5.48 -2.70
C LYS A 9 10.08 4.98 -2.74
N TRP A 10 9.76 4.06 -3.66
CA TRP A 10 8.42 3.50 -3.73
C TRP A 10 8.15 2.54 -2.57
N ILE A 11 9.12 1.68 -2.22
CA ILE A 11 9.05 0.79 -1.05
C ILE A 11 8.86 1.61 0.24
N GLU A 12 9.68 2.64 0.43
CA GLU A 12 9.60 3.54 1.59
C GLU A 12 8.23 4.21 1.68
N ALA A 13 7.72 4.75 0.56
CA ALA A 13 6.43 5.42 0.52
C ALA A 13 5.26 4.46 0.81
N ASP A 14 5.31 3.23 0.32
CA ASP A 14 4.27 2.22 0.54
C ASP A 14 4.26 1.74 2.00
N GLN A 15 5.43 1.47 2.57
CA GLN A 15 5.57 1.13 3.99
C GLN A 15 5.03 2.25 4.90
N LEU A 16 5.40 3.50 4.63
CA LEU A 16 4.94 4.65 5.40
C LEU A 16 3.42 4.84 5.29
N LEU A 17 2.85 4.56 4.11
CA LEU A 17 1.41 4.60 3.90
C LEU A 17 0.70 3.57 4.79
N HIS A 18 1.10 2.30 4.71
CA HIS A 18 0.50 1.24 5.50
C HIS A 18 0.62 1.49 7.02
N TYR A 19 1.80 1.94 7.46
CA TYR A 19 2.02 2.33 8.86
C TYR A 19 1.06 3.43 9.30
N THR A 20 0.93 4.49 8.51
CA THR A 20 0.06 5.64 8.81
C THR A 20 -1.40 5.20 8.94
N ILE A 21 -1.87 4.31 8.05
CA ILE A 21 -3.24 3.75 8.12
C ILE A 21 -3.43 2.98 9.43
N TYR A 22 -2.50 2.09 9.79
CA TYR A 22 -2.60 1.31 11.02
C TYR A 22 -2.61 2.16 12.29
N GLN A 23 -1.76 3.19 12.36
CA GLN A 23 -1.76 4.13 13.48
C GLN A 23 -3.08 4.92 13.55
N SER A 24 -3.61 5.34 12.41
CA SER A 24 -4.88 6.09 12.33
C SER A 24 -6.10 5.29 12.78
N CYS A 25 -6.04 3.96 12.71
CA CYS A 25 -7.11 3.09 13.22
C CYS A 25 -7.17 3.02 14.76
N GLY A 26 -6.14 3.50 15.47
CA GLY A 26 -6.09 3.44 16.94
C GLY A 26 -6.10 2.02 17.52
N ASN A 27 -5.76 1.01 16.71
CA ASN A 27 -5.77 -0.40 17.11
C ASN A 27 -4.32 -0.92 17.25
N PRO A 28 -3.82 -1.13 18.49
CA PRO A 28 -2.45 -1.60 18.74
C PRO A 28 -2.11 -2.93 18.08
N PHE A 29 -3.11 -3.80 17.85
CA PHE A 29 -2.93 -5.08 17.16
C PHE A 29 -2.43 -4.86 15.72
N LEU A 30 -2.99 -3.89 15.00
CA LEU A 30 -2.60 -3.55 13.64
C LEU A 30 -1.16 -2.98 13.58
N GLY A 31 -0.75 -2.23 14.60
CA GLY A 31 0.64 -1.76 14.73
C GLY A 31 1.64 -2.92 14.82
N SER A 32 1.31 -3.99 15.54
CA SER A 32 2.16 -5.18 15.66
C SER A 32 2.31 -5.94 14.34
N PHE A 33 1.31 -5.92 13.45
CA PHE A 33 1.44 -6.54 12.12
C PHE A 33 2.49 -5.87 11.25
N MET A 34 2.66 -4.55 11.35
CA MET A 34 3.71 -3.86 10.59
C MET A 34 5.10 -4.41 10.96
N ASN A 35 5.37 -4.63 12.24
CA ASN A 35 6.63 -5.21 12.70
C ASN A 35 6.82 -6.65 12.19
N LEU A 36 5.75 -7.45 12.23
CA LEU A 36 5.77 -8.84 11.79
C LEU A 36 6.04 -8.97 10.28
N PHE A 37 5.45 -8.09 9.49
CA PHE A 37 5.56 -8.15 8.03
C PHE A 37 6.81 -7.45 7.48
N HIS A 38 7.54 -6.66 8.25
CA HIS A 38 8.71 -5.91 7.75
C HIS A 38 9.72 -6.77 6.96
N PRO A 39 10.10 -7.99 7.40
CA PRO A 39 10.98 -8.88 6.63
C PRO A 39 10.29 -9.48 5.39
N ILE A 40 8.99 -9.73 5.47
CA ILE A 40 8.16 -10.29 4.38
C ILE A 40 7.97 -9.24 3.28
N TYR A 41 7.83 -7.95 3.64
CA TYR A 41 7.72 -6.84 2.69
C TYR A 41 8.96 -6.77 1.78
N GLN A 42 10.17 -7.05 2.28
CA GLN A 42 11.38 -7.01 1.45
C GLN A 42 11.34 -8.03 0.30
N HIS A 43 10.99 -9.29 0.58
CA HIS A 43 10.86 -10.32 -0.46
C HIS A 43 9.63 -10.14 -1.33
N TYR A 44 8.48 -9.81 -0.74
CA TYR A 44 7.25 -9.56 -1.49
C TYR A 44 7.41 -8.42 -2.50
N PHE A 45 8.18 -7.39 -2.14
CA PHE A 45 8.50 -6.31 -3.06
C PHE A 45 9.47 -6.70 -4.16
N GLU A 46 10.44 -7.58 -3.91
CA GLU A 46 11.30 -8.11 -4.98
C GLU A 46 10.47 -8.80 -6.07
N GLU A 47 9.48 -9.61 -5.69
CA GLU A 47 8.59 -10.28 -6.63
C GLU A 47 7.66 -9.30 -7.38
N ILE A 48 7.05 -8.33 -6.67
CA ILE A 48 6.18 -7.31 -7.30
C ILE A 48 6.97 -6.43 -8.28
N ILE A 49 8.19 -6.04 -7.89
CA ILE A 49 9.08 -5.19 -8.71
C ILE A 49 9.57 -5.97 -9.93
N ALA A 50 9.95 -7.24 -9.77
CA ALA A 50 10.32 -8.12 -10.88
C ALA A 50 9.16 -8.31 -11.87
N ALA A 51 7.93 -8.44 -11.35
CA ALA A 51 6.72 -8.56 -12.15
C ALA A 51 6.24 -7.24 -12.79
N LYS A 52 6.89 -6.09 -12.48
CA LYS A 52 6.44 -4.73 -12.85
C LYS A 52 4.97 -4.46 -12.49
N ALA A 53 4.43 -5.16 -11.50
CA ALA A 53 3.02 -5.12 -11.12
C ALA A 53 2.71 -3.93 -10.20
N PHE A 54 3.30 -2.77 -10.47
CA PHE A 54 3.15 -1.58 -9.65
C PHE A 54 1.73 -1.01 -9.77
N ARG A 55 0.86 -1.33 -8.82
CA ARG A 55 -0.51 -0.81 -8.78
C ARG A 55 -0.59 0.60 -8.17
N LEU A 56 0.35 1.50 -8.52
CA LEU A 56 0.48 2.84 -7.93
C LEU A 56 -0.82 3.67 -8.07
N LYS A 57 -1.47 3.61 -9.24
CA LYS A 57 -2.74 4.33 -9.48
C LYS A 57 -3.84 3.87 -8.53
N ALA A 58 -3.90 2.58 -8.24
CA ALA A 58 -4.90 2.01 -7.33
C ALA A 58 -4.61 2.40 -5.88
N HIS A 59 -3.36 2.30 -5.42
CA HIS A 59 -2.96 2.75 -4.07
C HIS A 59 -3.28 4.24 -3.88
N LYS A 60 -2.95 5.09 -4.86
CA LYS A 60 -3.29 6.52 -4.81
C LYS A 60 -4.80 6.78 -4.74
N ALA A 61 -5.61 6.00 -5.46
CA ALA A 61 -7.06 6.14 -5.41
C ALA A 61 -7.62 5.81 -4.01
N ILE A 62 -7.10 4.78 -3.35
CA ILE A 62 -7.47 4.41 -1.98
C ILE A 62 -7.09 5.52 -1.01
N VAL A 63 -5.85 6.03 -1.08
CA VAL A 63 -5.38 7.12 -0.20
C VAL A 63 -6.25 8.36 -0.36
N ASN A 64 -6.55 8.76 -1.59
CA ASN A 64 -7.41 9.90 -1.84
C ASN A 64 -8.81 9.70 -1.25
N ALA A 65 -9.38 8.50 -1.36
CA ALA A 65 -10.67 8.18 -0.76
C ALA A 65 -10.65 8.29 0.77
N ILE A 66 -9.58 7.80 1.42
CA ILE A 66 -9.36 7.94 2.87
C ILE A 66 -9.28 9.41 3.27
N ILE A 67 -8.45 10.21 2.59
CA ILE A 67 -8.26 11.65 2.89
C ILE A 67 -9.57 12.43 2.72
N ASN A 68 -10.38 12.07 1.73
CA ASN A 68 -11.67 12.71 1.48
C ASN A 68 -12.80 12.18 2.40
N GLY A 69 -12.50 11.31 3.36
CA GLY A 69 -13.50 10.73 4.27
C GLY A 69 -14.47 9.74 3.61
N ASN A 70 -14.18 9.27 2.40
CA ASN A 70 -15.01 8.32 1.67
C ASN A 70 -14.57 6.88 1.96
N SER A 71 -15.00 6.35 3.11
CA SER A 71 -14.66 5.01 3.58
C SER A 71 -15.12 3.90 2.64
N GLN A 72 -16.28 4.05 2.00
CA GLN A 72 -16.84 3.08 1.05
C GLN A 72 -15.94 2.94 -0.18
N GLN A 73 -15.54 4.06 -0.79
CA GLN A 73 -14.66 4.04 -1.94
C GLN A 73 -13.27 3.48 -1.60
N ALA A 74 -12.77 3.77 -0.40
CA ALA A 74 -11.52 3.19 0.09
C ALA A 74 -11.63 1.66 0.21
N LEU A 75 -12.71 1.15 0.80
CA LEU A 75 -12.98 -0.28 0.95
C LEU A 75 -13.05 -0.99 -0.41
N GLU A 76 -13.84 -0.47 -1.35
CA GLU A 76 -13.94 -1.02 -2.70
C GLU A 76 -12.60 -1.01 -3.45
N GLY A 77 -11.81 0.05 -3.26
CA GLY A 77 -10.45 0.14 -3.78
C GLY A 77 -9.56 -0.98 -3.25
N CYS A 78 -9.57 -1.22 -1.93
CA CYS A 78 -8.84 -2.30 -1.30
C CYS A 78 -9.30 -3.67 -1.81
N GLN A 79 -10.61 -3.91 -1.91
CA GLN A 79 -11.15 -5.18 -2.41
C GLN A 79 -10.69 -5.46 -3.85
N ARG A 80 -10.70 -4.47 -4.74
CA ARG A 80 -10.16 -4.61 -6.10
C ARG A 80 -8.67 -4.92 -6.16
N LEU A 81 -7.89 -4.48 -5.16
CA LEU A 81 -6.47 -4.82 -5.07
C LEU A 81 -6.23 -6.25 -4.60
N LEU A 82 -7.07 -6.73 -3.70
CA LEU A 82 -6.93 -8.05 -3.06
C LEU A 82 -7.54 -9.17 -3.89
N THR A 83 -8.56 -8.87 -4.70
CA THR A 83 -9.16 -9.84 -5.61
C THR A 83 -8.33 -9.92 -6.89
N PRO A 84 -7.73 -11.08 -7.22
CA PRO A 84 -7.16 -11.29 -8.54
C PRO A 84 -8.32 -11.38 -9.54
N ASN A 85 -8.30 -10.51 -10.56
CA ASN A 85 -9.20 -10.38 -11.72
C ASN A 85 -10.13 -9.16 -11.68
N GLU A 86 -9.75 -8.07 -12.35
CA GLU A 86 -9.80 -7.95 -13.82
C GLU A 86 -8.40 -7.62 -14.37
#